data_AF-A0A384B6H0-F1
#
_entry.id   AF-A0A384B6H0-F1
#
_cell.length_a   1.000
_cell.length_b   1.000
_cell.length_c   1.000
_cell.angle_alpha   90.00
_cell.angle_beta   90.00
_cell.angle_gamma   90.00
#
_symmetry.space_group_name_H-M   'P 1'
#
loop_
_entity.id
_entity.type
_entity.pdbx_description
1 polymer ?
#
loop_
_entity_poly.entity_id
_entity_poly.type
_entity_poly.pdbx_seq_one_letter_code
_entity_poly.pdbx_strand_id
1 'polypeptide(L)'
;MHRLVVMSQVYKQTLAKSSDTLVGAHVKIHRCNETFVYLLSPLRSVTIEKCRNSTFILGPVQTALHLHSCDNVKVIAVCHRLSISSTTGCIFHILTPTRPLILSGNQRVTFAPFHTHYPMLEDHMARTGLATVPNYWDNPMIVCRENSSTSVFRLLAPCEFYVFIIPFEMEGDTTEIPGGLPSAYQKALGQREKKIQTWQKTVKEARLTNYSWISALGKPIYAPKMSKAGTKITFFEDKNFQGRHYDSDCDCADFHMYLSRCNSIRVEGGTWAVYERPNFAGYMYVLPRGEYSEYQHWMGLNDRLSSCRAVHLSSGGQYKIQIFEKGDFNGQMYETTEDCPSIMEQFHMREVHSCKVLEGAWVFYELPNYRGRQYLLDKKEYRKPIDWGAASPAIQSFRRIVE
;
A
#
# COMPACT_ATOMS: atom_id res chain seq x y z
N MET A 1 38.25 6.18 14.79
CA MET A 1 38.42 5.64 13.42
C MET A 1 37.03 5.31 12.89
N HIS A 2 36.53 6.01 11.87
CA HIS A 2 35.19 5.75 11.33
C HIS A 2 35.21 4.52 10.41
N ARG A 3 34.28 3.60 10.60
CA ARG A 3 34.21 2.33 9.85
C ARG A 3 33.37 2.51 8.59
N LEU A 4 33.79 1.92 7.48
CA LEU A 4 32.97 1.80 6.28
C LEU A 4 32.19 0.49 6.32
N VAL A 5 30.87 0.57 6.24
CA VAL A 5 29.97 -0.58 6.15
C VAL A 5 29.32 -0.57 4.76
N VAL A 6 29.54 -1.63 3.99
CA VAL A 6 28.98 -1.74 2.64
C VAL A 6 27.88 -2.79 2.66
N MET A 7 26.71 -2.40 2.17
CA MET A 7 25.58 -3.27 1.89
C MET A 7 25.35 -3.23 0.38
N SER A 8 25.52 -4.35 -0.30
CA SER A 8 25.37 -4.36 -1.76
C SER A 8 24.63 -5.59 -2.25
N GLN A 9 23.89 -5.42 -3.35
CA GLN A 9 23.21 -6.49 -4.07
C GLN A 9 22.19 -7.26 -3.22
N VAL A 10 21.62 -6.59 -2.21
CA VAL A 10 20.52 -7.15 -1.42
C VAL A 10 19.28 -7.16 -2.31
N TYR A 11 18.61 -8.31 -2.38
CA TYR A 11 17.45 -8.51 -3.24
C TYR A 11 16.32 -9.23 -2.48
N LYS A 12 15.09 -8.69 -2.52
CA LYS A 12 13.90 -9.31 -1.90
C LYS A 12 14.09 -9.71 -0.43
N GLN A 13 14.76 -8.84 0.32
CA GLN A 13 15.09 -9.09 1.72
C GLN A 13 14.75 -7.88 2.59
N THR A 14 14.32 -8.18 3.81
CA THR A 14 14.20 -7.22 4.89
C THR A 14 15.42 -7.37 5.80
N LEU A 15 16.18 -6.29 5.96
CA LEU A 15 17.34 -6.22 6.84
C LEU A 15 17.05 -5.22 7.95
N ALA A 16 17.02 -5.70 9.19
CA ALA A 16 16.97 -4.83 10.36
C ALA A 16 18.26 -4.99 11.15
N LYS A 17 18.99 -3.89 11.36
CA LYS A 17 20.24 -3.89 12.10
C LYS A 17 20.32 -2.68 13.03
N SER A 18 20.42 -2.97 14.32
CA SER A 18 20.91 -2.05 15.35
C SER A 18 22.14 -2.71 15.98
N SER A 19 23.29 -2.03 15.97
CA SER A 19 24.55 -2.60 16.45
C SER A 19 25.60 -1.52 16.65
N ASP A 20 26.48 -1.71 17.63
CA ASP A 20 27.70 -0.91 17.83
C ASP A 20 28.59 -0.83 16.58
N THR A 21 28.48 -1.80 15.67
CA THR A 21 29.20 -1.79 14.39
C THR A 21 28.75 -0.68 13.44
N LEU A 22 27.51 -0.20 13.56
CA LEU A 22 26.94 0.89 12.75
C LEU A 22 27.15 2.26 13.38
N VAL A 23 27.38 2.32 14.70
CA VAL A 23 27.55 3.58 15.45
C VAL A 23 28.72 4.36 14.86
N GLY A 24 28.42 5.55 14.33
CA GLY A 24 29.41 6.45 13.72
C GLY A 24 30.04 5.92 12.43
N ALA A 25 29.43 4.92 11.79
CA ALA A 25 29.92 4.33 10.53
C ALA A 25 29.51 5.16 9.30
N HIS A 26 30.33 5.09 8.26
CA HIS A 26 29.96 5.47 6.90
C HIS A 26 29.29 4.27 6.24
N VAL A 27 28.03 4.41 5.83
CA VAL A 27 27.28 3.32 5.21
C VAL A 27 27.15 3.56 3.71
N LYS A 28 27.54 2.57 2.89
CA LYS A 28 27.28 2.57 1.46
C LYS A 28 26.30 1.45 1.12
N ILE A 29 25.12 1.83 0.64
CA ILE A 29 24.09 0.94 0.13
C ILE A 29 24.14 1.00 -1.40
N HIS A 30 24.33 -0.15 -2.06
CA HIS A 30 24.61 -0.15 -3.49
C HIS A 30 23.94 -1.33 -4.23
N ARG A 31 23.19 -1.04 -5.30
CA ARG A 31 22.52 -2.06 -6.13
C ARG A 31 21.52 -2.94 -5.37
N CYS A 32 20.83 -2.40 -4.36
CA CYS A 32 19.75 -3.12 -3.68
C CYS A 32 18.45 -2.99 -4.47
N ASN A 33 17.64 -4.05 -4.53
CA ASN A 33 16.39 -4.06 -5.27
C ASN A 33 15.28 -4.82 -4.53
N GLU A 34 14.08 -4.26 -4.47
CA GLU A 34 12.95 -4.88 -3.74
C GLU A 34 13.32 -5.16 -2.26
N THR A 35 13.94 -4.19 -1.59
CA THR A 35 14.46 -4.37 -0.22
C THR A 35 13.85 -3.42 0.80
N PHE A 36 13.78 -3.89 2.04
CA PHE A 36 13.42 -3.08 3.20
C PHE A 36 14.57 -3.08 4.19
N VAL A 37 15.16 -1.92 4.44
CA VAL A 37 16.38 -1.83 5.24
C VAL A 37 16.19 -0.86 6.38
N TYR A 38 16.37 -1.34 7.61
CA TYR A 38 16.32 -0.59 8.86
C TYR A 38 17.72 -0.52 9.45
N LEU A 39 18.35 0.65 9.44
CA LEU A 39 19.64 0.92 10.08
C LEU A 39 19.44 1.87 11.25
N LEU A 40 18.88 1.37 12.34
CA LEU A 40 18.41 2.18 13.48
C LEU A 40 19.53 2.45 14.49
N SER A 41 20.63 3.03 14.01
CA SER A 41 21.81 3.41 14.80
C SER A 41 22.25 4.82 14.39
N PRO A 42 22.99 5.56 15.23
CA PRO A 42 23.55 6.85 14.84
C PRO A 42 24.63 6.64 13.76
N LEU A 43 24.40 7.15 12.56
CA LEU A 43 25.27 6.96 11.40
C LEU A 43 26.10 8.22 11.15
N ARG A 44 27.33 8.07 10.65
CA ARG A 44 28.15 9.22 10.26
C ARG A 44 27.70 9.80 8.92
N SER A 45 27.64 8.97 7.90
CA SER A 45 27.14 9.34 6.57
C SER A 45 26.51 8.14 5.89
N VAL A 46 25.60 8.38 4.96
CA VAL A 46 24.96 7.31 4.18
C VAL A 46 24.96 7.67 2.71
N THR A 47 25.36 6.72 1.87
CA THR A 47 25.30 6.83 0.41
C THR A 47 24.47 5.69 -0.14
N ILE A 48 23.42 6.01 -0.89
CA ILE A 48 22.52 5.03 -1.52
C ILE A 48 22.63 5.20 -3.03
N GLU A 49 23.15 4.17 -3.69
CA GLU A 49 23.47 4.19 -5.11
C GLU A 49 22.81 3.04 -5.86
N LYS A 50 22.24 3.31 -7.03
CA LYS A 50 21.77 2.27 -7.98
C LYS A 50 20.72 1.33 -7.37
N CYS A 51 19.92 1.82 -6.43
CA CYS A 51 18.90 1.03 -5.74
C CYS A 51 17.52 1.21 -6.38
N ARG A 52 16.68 0.18 -6.34
CA ARG A 52 15.34 0.20 -6.96
C ARG A 52 14.27 -0.40 -6.07
N ASN A 53 13.03 0.10 -6.15
CA ASN A 53 11.85 -0.48 -5.49
C ASN A 53 12.10 -0.81 -4.00
N SER A 54 12.81 0.06 -3.28
CA SER A 54 13.32 -0.25 -1.94
C SER A 54 12.98 0.84 -0.95
N THR A 55 12.85 0.49 0.33
CA THR A 55 12.65 1.46 1.40
C THR A 55 13.79 1.39 2.41
N PHE A 56 14.34 2.55 2.74
CA PHE A 56 15.43 2.71 3.70
C PHE A 56 14.96 3.54 4.88
N ILE A 57 14.97 2.94 6.07
CA ILE A 57 14.69 3.58 7.35
C ILE A 57 16.02 3.70 8.08
N LEU A 58 16.46 4.94 8.29
CA LEU A 58 17.79 5.22 8.81
C LEU A 58 17.66 5.93 10.16
N GLY A 59 18.53 5.55 11.09
CA GLY A 59 18.81 6.37 12.26
C GLY A 59 19.48 7.69 11.87
N PRO A 60 19.68 8.60 12.84
CA PRO A 60 20.22 9.93 12.60
C PRO A 60 21.56 9.90 11.86
N VAL A 61 21.64 10.63 10.74
CA VAL A 61 22.81 10.71 9.87
C VAL A 61 23.55 12.03 10.09
N GLN A 62 24.67 11.98 10.80
CA GLN A 62 25.38 13.13 11.32
C GLN A 62 25.85 14.13 10.26
N THR A 63 26.31 13.68 9.08
CA THR A 63 26.99 14.57 8.12
C THR A 63 26.26 14.77 6.80
N ALA A 64 25.95 13.68 6.10
CA ALA A 64 25.28 13.73 4.81
C ALA A 64 24.61 12.39 4.46
N LEU A 65 23.43 12.50 3.87
CA LEU A 65 22.72 11.43 3.17
C LEU A 65 22.73 11.77 1.68
N HIS A 66 23.34 10.89 0.88
CA HIS A 66 23.45 11.06 -0.57
C HIS A 66 22.67 9.97 -1.31
N LEU A 67 21.78 10.36 -2.23
CA LEU A 67 21.09 9.45 -3.14
C LEU A 67 21.51 9.70 -4.59
N HIS A 68 21.90 8.63 -5.28
CA HIS A 68 22.31 8.71 -6.68
C HIS A 68 21.85 7.51 -7.52
N SER A 69 21.32 7.77 -8.71
CA SER A 69 20.93 6.73 -9.67
C SER A 69 19.89 5.73 -9.13
N CYS A 70 18.90 6.20 -8.36
CA CYS A 70 17.89 5.35 -7.71
C CYS A 70 16.51 5.50 -8.36
N ASP A 71 15.70 4.45 -8.34
CA ASP A 71 14.35 4.45 -8.93
C ASP A 71 13.31 3.85 -7.99
N ASN A 72 12.19 4.55 -7.78
CA ASN A 72 11.11 4.12 -6.88
C ASN A 72 11.62 3.74 -5.47
N VAL A 73 12.44 4.61 -4.87
CA VAL A 73 13.01 4.42 -3.54
C VAL A 73 12.34 5.34 -2.53
N LYS A 74 11.99 4.79 -1.35
CA LYS A 74 11.52 5.58 -0.20
C LYS A 74 12.61 5.68 0.86
N VAL A 75 12.87 6.88 1.37
CA VAL A 75 13.83 7.10 2.46
C VAL A 75 13.17 7.82 3.61
N ILE A 76 13.32 7.28 4.82
CA ILE A 76 12.84 7.86 6.07
C ILE A 76 14.07 8.08 6.96
N ALA A 77 14.46 9.33 7.19
CA ALA A 77 15.71 9.62 7.90
C ALA A 77 15.72 11.01 8.55
N VAL A 78 16.45 11.10 9.65
CA VAL A 78 16.96 12.37 10.18
C VAL A 78 18.38 12.55 9.66
N CYS A 79 18.73 13.70 9.07
CA CYS A 79 20.07 13.91 8.53
C CYS A 79 20.49 15.38 8.56
N HIS A 80 21.79 15.66 8.63
CA HIS A 80 22.27 17.04 8.57
C HIS A 80 22.12 17.68 7.18
N ARG A 81 22.46 16.94 6.12
CA ARG A 81 22.31 17.34 4.71
C ARG A 81 21.78 16.19 3.88
N LEU A 82 20.85 16.50 2.98
CA LEU A 82 20.37 15.58 1.95
C LEU A 82 20.78 16.09 0.56
N SER A 83 21.33 15.22 -0.29
CA SER A 83 21.55 15.52 -1.71
C SER A 83 21.09 14.38 -2.61
N ILE A 84 20.40 14.72 -3.70
CA ILE A 84 19.80 13.75 -4.63
C ILE A 84 20.17 14.04 -6.08
N SER A 85 20.48 13.01 -6.86
CA SER A 85 20.88 13.12 -8.26
C SER A 85 20.48 11.89 -9.07
N SER A 86 20.09 12.08 -10.32
CA SER A 86 19.75 10.97 -11.23
C SER A 86 18.69 10.00 -10.66
N THR A 87 17.71 10.50 -9.89
CA THR A 87 16.69 9.66 -9.23
C THR A 87 15.30 9.82 -9.85
N THR A 88 14.51 8.74 -9.87
CA THR A 88 13.16 8.76 -10.42
C THR A 88 12.14 8.20 -9.42
N GLY A 89 11.00 8.87 -9.25
CA GLY A 89 9.88 8.36 -8.44
C GLY A 89 10.20 8.14 -6.96
N CYS A 90 11.22 8.83 -6.42
CA CYS A 90 11.67 8.64 -5.04
C CYS A 90 10.91 9.54 -4.05
N ILE A 91 10.69 9.03 -2.84
CA ILE A 91 9.99 9.72 -1.75
C ILE A 91 10.93 9.90 -0.56
N PHE A 92 11.05 11.11 -0.06
CA PHE A 92 11.95 11.48 1.02
C PHE A 92 11.16 12.03 2.21
N HIS A 93 11.11 11.28 3.30
CA HIS A 93 10.57 11.70 4.58
C HIS A 93 11.70 12.12 5.51
N ILE A 94 11.96 13.42 5.60
CA ILE A 94 13.22 13.93 6.14
C ILE A 94 12.97 14.91 7.28
N LEU A 95 13.85 14.85 8.27
CA LEU A 95 14.11 15.94 9.22
C LEU A 95 15.54 16.42 8.96
N THR A 96 15.69 17.70 8.60
CA THR A 96 17.00 18.26 8.23
C THR A 96 17.13 19.74 8.59
N PRO A 97 18.23 20.16 9.24
CA PRO A 97 18.50 21.57 9.53
C PRO A 97 19.00 22.35 8.30
N THR A 98 19.14 21.70 7.15
CA THR A 98 19.56 22.32 5.89
C THR A 98 18.58 22.00 4.77
N ARG A 99 18.46 22.91 3.79
CA ARG A 99 17.62 22.71 2.61
C ARG A 99 18.13 21.53 1.76
N PRO A 100 17.30 20.51 1.45
CA PRO A 100 17.71 19.40 0.59
C PRO A 100 18.20 19.88 -0.78
N LEU A 101 19.29 19.31 -1.28
CA LEU A 101 19.89 19.68 -2.56
C LEU A 101 19.41 18.75 -3.68
N ILE A 102 18.76 19.31 -4.69
CA ILE A 102 18.34 18.61 -5.91
C ILE A 102 19.34 18.95 -7.01
N LEU A 103 20.10 17.94 -7.43
CA LEU A 103 21.07 18.02 -8.52
C LEU A 103 20.40 17.58 -9.86
N SER A 104 21.20 17.35 -10.91
CA SER A 104 20.72 16.96 -12.23
C SER A 104 20.08 15.56 -12.31
N GLY A 105 19.27 15.33 -13.34
CA GLY A 105 18.72 14.02 -13.71
C GLY A 105 17.59 13.48 -12.82
N ASN A 106 16.91 14.32 -12.03
CA ASN A 106 15.84 13.87 -11.14
C ASN A 106 14.44 13.99 -11.78
N GLN A 107 13.55 13.04 -11.50
CA GLN A 107 12.16 13.04 -11.98
C GLN A 107 11.19 12.54 -10.91
N ARG A 108 10.02 13.19 -10.77
CA ARG A 108 8.93 12.76 -9.86
C ARG A 108 9.40 12.58 -8.40
N VAL A 109 10.26 13.49 -7.91
CA VAL A 109 10.71 13.47 -6.51
C VAL A 109 9.60 13.98 -5.59
N THR A 110 9.35 13.29 -4.48
CA THR A 110 8.38 13.75 -3.47
C THR A 110 9.06 13.96 -2.12
N PHE A 111 8.84 15.11 -1.50
CA PHE A 111 9.28 15.41 -0.13
C PHE A 111 8.11 15.39 0.84
N ALA A 112 8.36 14.92 2.06
CA ALA A 112 7.38 14.80 3.13
C ALA A 112 8.08 14.97 4.49
N PRO A 113 7.35 15.30 5.57
CA PRO A 113 7.94 15.37 6.89
C PRO A 113 8.37 13.98 7.36
N PHE A 114 9.42 13.95 8.19
CA PHE A 114 9.76 12.78 8.99
C PHE A 114 8.58 12.40 9.90
N HIS A 115 8.32 11.09 10.04
CA HIS A 115 7.01 10.60 10.47
C HIS A 115 7.07 9.24 11.17
N THR A 116 8.16 8.95 11.85
CA THR A 116 8.34 7.70 12.60
C THR A 116 9.14 7.98 13.86
N HIS A 117 9.20 6.99 14.76
CA HIS A 117 10.09 7.00 15.90
C HIS A 117 10.54 5.56 16.18
N TYR A 118 11.67 5.42 16.87
CA TYR A 118 12.04 4.19 17.54
C TYR A 118 12.58 4.53 18.93
N PRO A 119 12.52 3.61 19.90
CA PRO A 119 12.76 3.90 21.32
C PRO A 119 14.08 4.62 21.66
N MET A 120 15.15 4.39 20.89
CA MET A 120 16.46 5.02 21.06
C MET A 120 16.69 6.30 20.22
N LEU A 121 15.66 6.80 19.52
CA LEU A 121 15.84 7.81 18.48
C LEU A 121 16.36 9.14 19.02
N GLU A 122 15.81 9.66 20.11
CA GLU A 122 16.24 10.94 20.67
C GLU A 122 17.67 10.89 21.23
N ASP A 123 18.07 9.79 21.88
CA ASP A 123 19.46 9.57 22.29
C ASP A 123 20.40 9.53 21.06
N HIS A 124 20.00 8.81 20.00
CA HIS A 124 20.79 8.78 18.77
C HIS A 124 20.88 10.16 18.09
N MET A 125 19.83 10.98 18.18
CA MET A 125 19.83 12.36 17.68
C MET A 125 20.77 13.24 18.50
N ALA A 126 20.72 13.15 19.83
CA ALA A 126 21.62 13.87 20.73
C ALA A 126 23.10 13.52 20.46
N ARG A 127 23.43 12.23 20.32
CA ARG A 127 24.79 11.76 19.99
C ARG A 127 25.32 12.25 18.66
N THR A 128 24.43 12.48 17.68
CA THR A 128 24.79 12.98 16.36
C THR A 128 24.76 14.51 16.26
N GLY A 129 24.28 15.20 17.30
CA GLY A 129 24.12 16.65 17.32
C GLY A 129 23.00 17.14 16.40
N LEU A 130 22.01 16.29 16.11
CA LEU A 130 20.87 16.64 15.28
C LEU A 130 19.69 17.07 16.17
N ALA A 131 19.23 18.29 15.96
CA ALA A 131 18.05 18.84 16.64
C ALA A 131 16.80 18.74 15.74
N THR A 132 15.63 18.89 16.35
CA THR A 132 14.33 18.90 15.64
C THR A 132 14.05 20.22 14.95
N VAL A 133 14.77 21.29 15.33
CA VAL A 133 14.66 22.65 14.78
C VAL A 133 16.08 23.19 14.55
N PRO A 134 16.36 23.87 13.42
CA PRO A 134 15.46 24.13 12.29
C PRO A 134 15.17 22.87 11.48
N ASN A 135 14.06 22.87 10.73
CA ASN A 135 13.68 21.77 9.85
C ASN A 135 13.21 22.29 8.48
N TYR A 136 14.03 22.11 7.44
CA TYR A 136 13.82 22.67 6.09
C TYR A 136 13.48 21.62 5.03
N TRP A 137 12.90 20.48 5.43
CA TRP A 137 12.57 19.37 4.52
C TRP A 137 11.67 19.76 3.34
N ASP A 138 10.82 20.78 3.52
CA ASP A 138 9.84 21.28 2.56
C ASP A 138 10.36 22.38 1.63
N ASN A 139 11.60 22.83 1.85
CA ASN A 139 12.21 23.92 1.10
C ASN A 139 13.49 23.47 0.36
N PRO A 140 13.42 22.52 -0.59
CA PRO A 140 14.60 22.06 -1.31
C PRO A 140 15.18 23.13 -2.26
N MET A 141 16.48 23.04 -2.51
CA MET A 141 17.22 23.89 -3.46
C MET A 141 17.58 23.10 -4.72
N ILE A 142 17.16 23.59 -5.88
CA ILE A 142 17.55 23.04 -7.18
C ILE A 142 18.85 23.73 -7.61
N VAL A 143 19.94 22.96 -7.70
CA VAL A 143 21.29 23.47 -8.02
C VAL A 143 21.57 23.40 -9.52
N CYS A 144 21.09 22.36 -10.21
CA CYS A 144 21.26 22.18 -11.65
C CYS A 144 19.91 22.33 -12.34
N ARG A 145 19.72 23.40 -13.12
CA ARG A 145 18.52 23.57 -13.97
C ARG A 145 18.77 22.89 -15.32
N GLU A 146 18.05 21.82 -15.60
CA GLU A 146 17.88 21.29 -16.96
C GLU A 146 16.70 22.03 -17.63
N ASN A 147 16.70 22.19 -18.95
CA ASN A 147 15.77 23.03 -19.73
C ASN A 147 14.30 22.57 -19.76
N SER A 148 13.82 21.78 -18.79
CA SER A 148 12.45 21.29 -18.73
C SER A 148 11.52 22.22 -17.94
N SER A 149 10.35 22.53 -18.49
CA SER A 149 9.30 23.36 -17.88
C SER A 149 8.53 22.70 -16.72
N THR A 150 8.86 21.46 -16.37
CA THR A 150 8.17 20.67 -15.34
C THR A 150 8.86 20.76 -13.97
N SER A 151 8.05 20.86 -12.91
CA SER A 151 8.56 20.81 -11.54
C SER A 151 9.23 19.46 -11.27
N VAL A 152 10.51 19.50 -10.89
CA VAL A 152 11.33 18.30 -10.60
C VAL A 152 10.83 17.55 -9.35
N PHE A 153 10.24 18.29 -8.40
CA PHE A 153 9.73 17.74 -7.15
C PHE A 153 8.32 18.24 -6.81
N ARG A 154 7.67 17.55 -5.87
CA ARG A 154 6.44 17.97 -5.21
C ARG A 154 6.51 17.71 -3.71
N LEU A 155 5.65 18.35 -2.93
CA LEU A 155 5.41 17.98 -1.54
C LEU A 155 4.28 16.95 -1.47
N LEU A 156 4.38 15.98 -0.56
CA LEU A 156 3.32 15.00 -0.34
C LEU A 156 2.08 15.68 0.23
N ALA A 157 0.89 15.37 -0.28
CA ALA A 157 -0.33 15.97 0.24
C ALA A 157 -0.64 15.42 1.65
N PRO A 158 -1.11 16.25 2.60
CA PRO A 158 -1.49 15.77 3.94
C PRO A 158 -2.55 14.66 3.95
N CYS A 159 -3.42 14.58 2.94
CA CYS A 159 -4.43 13.52 2.80
C CYS A 159 -3.84 12.15 2.39
N GLU A 160 -2.70 12.16 1.68
CA GLU A 160 -1.95 10.97 1.25
C GLU A 160 -0.97 10.48 2.34
N PHE A 161 -0.85 11.22 3.44
CA PHE A 161 0.16 10.97 4.47
C PHE A 161 -0.30 9.95 5.52
N TYR A 162 0.63 9.09 5.92
CA TYR A 162 0.47 8.08 6.97
C TYR A 162 1.73 8.07 7.83
N VAL A 163 1.57 7.86 9.13
CA VAL A 163 2.68 7.63 10.08
C VAL A 163 3.25 6.23 9.83
N PHE A 164 4.57 6.09 9.91
CA PHE A 164 5.23 4.81 9.72
C PHE A 164 5.61 4.23 11.08
N ILE A 165 5.20 2.99 11.31
CA ILE A 165 5.45 2.26 12.55
C ILE A 165 6.60 1.28 12.31
N ILE A 166 7.59 1.30 13.19
CA ILE A 166 8.69 0.35 13.17
C ILE A 166 8.15 -1.02 13.62
N PRO A 167 8.27 -2.08 12.79
CA PRO A 167 7.52 -3.32 12.98
C PRO A 167 8.21 -4.32 13.94
N PHE A 168 9.01 -3.83 14.88
CA PHE A 168 9.72 -4.68 15.85
C PHE A 168 9.93 -3.93 17.17
N GLU A 169 9.93 -4.69 18.26
CA GLU A 169 10.14 -4.18 19.61
C GLU A 169 11.61 -3.82 19.85
N MET A 170 11.83 -2.73 20.58
CA MET A 170 13.15 -2.27 21.01
C MET A 170 13.01 -1.64 22.40
N GLU A 171 14.10 -1.64 23.16
CA GLU A 171 14.14 -0.92 24.44
C GLU A 171 14.54 0.55 24.22
N GLY A 172 13.95 1.45 25.01
CA GLY A 172 14.22 2.89 25.02
C GLY A 172 13.00 3.73 25.41
N ASP A 173 13.18 5.05 25.47
CA ASP A 173 12.21 5.97 26.08
C ASP A 173 11.41 6.81 25.06
N THR A 174 11.87 6.90 23.81
CA THR A 174 11.19 7.69 22.78
C THR A 174 9.90 6.99 22.32
N THR A 175 8.75 7.62 22.52
CA THR A 175 7.41 7.07 22.21
C THR A 175 6.62 7.89 21.18
N GLU A 176 7.18 9.01 20.74
CA GLU A 176 6.56 9.91 19.77
C GLU A 176 7.55 10.42 18.74
N ILE A 177 7.03 11.05 17.68
CA ILE A 177 7.85 11.60 16.59
C ILE A 177 8.61 12.82 17.12
N PRO A 178 9.96 12.82 17.16
CA PRO A 178 10.72 13.95 17.67
C PRO A 178 10.42 15.22 16.88
N GLY A 179 10.04 16.29 17.59
CA GLY A 179 9.65 17.57 17.00
C GLY A 179 8.24 17.62 16.44
N GLY A 180 7.49 16.51 16.51
CA GLY A 180 6.13 16.41 16.03
C GLY A 180 5.99 16.55 14.50
N LEU A 181 4.74 16.63 14.05
CA LEU A 181 4.40 16.83 12.65
C LEU A 181 3.97 18.28 12.39
N PRO A 182 4.20 18.82 11.18
CA PRO A 182 3.65 20.13 10.83
C PRO A 182 2.12 20.14 10.95
N SER A 183 1.56 21.28 11.34
CA SER A 183 0.15 21.42 11.72
C SER A 183 -0.84 20.93 10.66
N ALA A 184 -0.53 21.09 9.36
CA ALA A 184 -1.37 20.59 8.27
C ALA A 184 -1.46 19.06 8.25
N TYR A 185 -0.34 18.36 8.47
CA TYR A 185 -0.28 16.90 8.54
C TYR A 185 -0.91 16.37 9.82
N GLN A 186 -0.64 17.03 10.95
CA GLN A 186 -1.26 16.68 12.23
C GLN A 186 -2.79 16.84 12.19
N LYS A 187 -3.30 17.93 11.57
CA LYS A 187 -4.74 18.12 11.35
C LYS A 187 -5.32 17.04 10.46
N ALA A 188 -4.65 16.67 9.36
CA ALA A 188 -5.12 15.62 8.47
C ALA A 188 -5.24 14.26 9.17
N LEU A 189 -4.23 13.89 9.97
CA LEU A 189 -4.26 12.69 10.80
C LEU A 189 -5.37 12.76 11.87
N GLY A 190 -5.48 13.86 12.59
CA GLY A 190 -6.51 14.03 13.62
C GLY A 190 -7.93 14.06 13.06
N GLN A 191 -8.13 14.59 11.85
CA GLN A 191 -9.43 14.48 11.15
C GLN A 191 -9.74 13.03 10.78
N ARG A 192 -8.75 12.26 10.34
CA ARG A 192 -8.91 10.83 10.08
C ARG A 192 -9.22 10.06 11.36
N GLU A 193 -8.52 10.34 12.46
CA GLU A 193 -8.77 9.73 13.76
C GLU A 193 -10.14 10.10 14.33
N LYS A 194 -10.56 11.37 14.22
CA LYS A 194 -11.92 11.80 14.59
C LYS A 194 -12.97 11.09 13.77
N LYS A 195 -12.77 10.90 12.46
CA LYS A 195 -13.69 10.09 11.65
C LYS A 195 -13.79 8.66 12.18
N ILE A 196 -12.66 8.07 12.57
CA ILE A 196 -12.62 6.74 13.20
C ILE A 196 -13.36 6.73 14.54
N GLN A 197 -13.12 7.72 15.41
CA GLN A 197 -13.77 7.83 16.73
C GLN A 197 -15.26 8.14 16.65
N THR A 198 -15.68 9.03 15.75
CA THR A 198 -17.09 9.32 15.47
C THR A 198 -17.78 8.06 14.98
N TRP A 199 -17.15 7.32 14.06
CA TRP A 199 -17.64 6.02 13.63
C TRP A 199 -17.75 5.03 14.81
N GLN A 200 -16.72 4.91 15.66
CA GLN A 200 -16.76 4.07 16.87
C GLN A 200 -17.91 4.44 17.82
N LYS A 201 -18.17 5.74 18.00
CA LYS A 201 -19.27 6.24 18.83
C LYS A 201 -20.63 5.90 18.23
N THR A 202 -20.81 6.11 16.93
CA THR A 202 -22.04 5.73 16.20
C THR A 202 -22.32 4.23 16.31
N VAL A 203 -21.27 3.39 16.24
CA VAL A 203 -21.37 1.93 16.44
C VAL A 203 -21.82 1.60 17.86
N LYS A 204 -21.25 2.28 18.88
CA LYS A 204 -21.62 2.08 20.29
C LYS A 204 -23.05 2.51 20.60
N GLU A 205 -23.52 3.61 20.01
CA GLU A 205 -24.87 4.15 20.19
C GLU A 205 -25.95 3.30 19.49
N ALA A 206 -25.60 2.59 18.42
CA ALA A 206 -26.50 1.69 17.70
C ALA A 206 -26.90 0.41 18.50
N ARG A 207 -26.44 0.22 19.75
CA ARG A 207 -26.78 -0.90 20.67
C ARG A 207 -26.75 -2.29 20.00
N LEU A 208 -25.72 -2.55 19.19
CA LEU A 208 -25.56 -3.82 18.46
C LEU A 208 -25.08 -4.99 19.33
N THR A 209 -25.02 -4.85 20.66
CA THR A 209 -24.59 -5.88 21.62
C THR A 209 -25.79 -6.55 22.30
N ASN A 210 -26.34 -7.59 21.67
CA ASN A 210 -27.20 -8.58 22.32
C ASN A 210 -26.76 -9.98 21.89
N TYR A 211 -25.80 -10.60 22.59
CA TYR A 211 -25.73 -12.05 22.73
C TYR A 211 -25.03 -12.45 24.04
N SER A 212 -25.75 -13.23 24.83
CA SER A 212 -25.47 -13.72 26.18
C SER A 212 -24.60 -14.98 26.17
N TRP A 213 -23.28 -14.86 26.35
CA TRP A 213 -22.44 -16.04 26.62
C TRP A 213 -21.20 -15.79 27.50
N ILE A 214 -21.09 -14.67 28.22
CA ILE A 214 -19.94 -14.44 29.12
C ILE A 214 -20.41 -14.44 30.57
N SER A 215 -20.61 -15.64 31.13
CA SER A 215 -20.69 -15.84 32.58
C SER A 215 -20.10 -17.19 32.97
N ALA A 216 -18.82 -17.41 32.66
CA ALA A 216 -17.95 -18.34 33.39
C ALA A 216 -16.49 -18.08 32.98
N LEU A 217 -15.62 -17.95 33.98
CA LEU A 217 -14.16 -17.77 33.93
C LEU A 217 -13.67 -16.31 33.87
N GLY A 218 -12.92 -15.94 34.91
CA GLY A 218 -12.54 -14.58 35.25
C GLY A 218 -11.26 -14.07 34.58
N LYS A 219 -11.29 -12.74 34.35
CA LYS A 219 -10.21 -11.75 34.09
C LYS A 219 -9.21 -12.00 32.94
N PRO A 220 -8.77 -10.91 32.26
CA PRO A 220 -8.65 -10.90 30.81
C PRO A 220 -7.23 -11.22 30.35
N ILE A 221 -7.11 -12.21 29.48
CA ILE A 221 -5.96 -12.45 28.62
C ILE A 221 -6.55 -12.70 27.24
N TYR A 222 -6.17 -11.85 26.27
CA TYR A 222 -6.31 -11.98 24.82
C TYR A 222 -7.48 -12.81 24.24
N ALA A 223 -8.20 -12.15 23.32
CA ALA A 223 -8.90 -12.70 22.14
C ALA A 223 -10.46 -12.89 22.26
N PRO A 224 -11.18 -13.13 21.14
CA PRO A 224 -11.82 -12.09 20.31
C PRO A 224 -13.31 -12.41 19.92
N LYS A 225 -13.89 -11.56 19.03
CA LYS A 225 -15.14 -11.70 18.21
C LYS A 225 -16.47 -11.30 18.89
N MET A 226 -17.45 -10.63 18.25
CA MET A 226 -17.84 -10.55 16.82
C MET A 226 -18.74 -9.32 16.49
N SER A 227 -18.74 -8.93 15.22
CA SER A 227 -19.38 -7.79 14.52
C SER A 227 -20.87 -7.95 14.16
N LYS A 228 -21.57 -6.83 13.86
CA LYS A 228 -22.47 -6.78 12.69
C LYS A 228 -21.62 -6.37 11.47
N ALA A 229 -21.32 -7.37 10.63
CA ALA A 229 -20.61 -7.39 9.36
C ALA A 229 -19.65 -6.21 9.06
N GLY A 230 -18.45 -6.26 9.65
CA GLY A 230 -17.31 -5.49 9.15
C GLY A 230 -16.62 -6.25 8.01
N THR A 231 -16.08 -5.53 7.03
CA THR A 231 -15.21 -6.10 6.00
C THR A 231 -13.94 -6.65 6.68
N LYS A 232 -13.63 -7.93 6.48
CA LYS A 232 -12.40 -8.53 6.99
C LYS A 232 -11.94 -9.67 6.10
N ILE A 233 -10.66 -9.66 5.78
CA ILE A 233 -9.95 -10.68 5.02
C ILE A 233 -8.65 -11.03 5.74
N THR A 234 -8.29 -12.30 5.74
CA THR A 234 -7.02 -12.80 6.27
C THR A 234 -6.28 -13.55 5.17
N PHE A 235 -5.03 -13.19 4.93
CA PHE A 235 -4.13 -13.85 4.00
C PHE A 235 -3.16 -14.73 4.78
N PHE A 236 -2.85 -15.93 4.28
CA PHE A 236 -1.93 -16.88 4.90
C PHE A 236 -0.81 -17.27 3.92
N GLU A 237 0.43 -17.37 4.43
CA GLU A 237 1.60 -17.70 3.60
C GLU A 237 1.57 -19.13 3.08
N ASP A 238 0.98 -20.05 3.84
CA ASP A 238 0.90 -21.47 3.48
C ASP A 238 -0.55 -21.90 3.20
N LYS A 239 -0.72 -23.11 2.67
CA LYS A 239 -2.03 -23.70 2.40
C LYS A 239 -2.77 -24.01 3.70
N ASN A 240 -4.08 -24.19 3.62
CA ASN A 240 -4.93 -24.61 4.75
C ASN A 240 -4.84 -23.69 5.98
N PHE A 241 -4.70 -22.39 5.73
CA PHE A 241 -4.69 -21.33 6.75
C PHE A 241 -3.55 -21.46 7.77
N GLN A 242 -2.40 -21.92 7.31
CA GLN A 242 -1.19 -22.13 8.11
C GLN A 242 -0.12 -21.06 7.83
N GLY A 243 0.90 -21.06 8.68
CA GLY A 243 2.04 -20.15 8.55
C GLY A 243 1.73 -18.74 9.04
N ARG A 244 2.53 -17.77 8.57
CA ARG A 244 2.30 -16.35 8.88
C ARG A 244 1.02 -15.88 8.19
N HIS A 245 0.31 -14.97 8.85
CA HIS A 245 -0.90 -14.38 8.31
C HIS A 245 -0.92 -12.86 8.48
N TYR A 246 -1.78 -12.22 7.69
CA TYR A 246 -2.06 -10.79 7.71
C TYR A 246 -3.56 -10.61 7.62
N ASP A 247 -4.09 -9.92 8.62
CA ASP A 247 -5.48 -9.49 8.65
C ASP A 247 -5.58 -8.09 8.04
N SER A 248 -6.53 -7.90 7.13
CA SER A 248 -6.92 -6.59 6.62
C SER A 248 -8.41 -6.39 6.81
N ASP A 249 -8.77 -5.22 7.31
CA ASP A 249 -10.15 -4.75 7.45
C ASP A 249 -10.46 -3.56 6.52
N CYS A 250 -9.43 -3.02 5.84
CA CYS A 250 -9.52 -1.93 4.88
C CYS A 250 -8.68 -2.18 3.61
N ASP A 251 -8.78 -1.27 2.64
CA ASP A 251 -7.95 -1.27 1.42
C ASP A 251 -6.46 -1.20 1.78
N CYS A 252 -5.66 -2.09 1.20
CA CYS A 252 -4.21 -2.13 1.37
C CYS A 252 -3.52 -2.09 0.02
N ALA A 253 -2.81 -0.99 -0.26
CA ALA A 253 -2.11 -0.77 -1.52
C ALA A 253 -0.81 -1.59 -1.63
N ASP A 254 -0.24 -2.04 -0.50
CA ASP A 254 0.92 -2.91 -0.49
C ASP A 254 1.04 -3.65 0.85
N PHE A 255 0.77 -4.96 0.86
CA PHE A 255 0.96 -5.83 2.02
C PHE A 255 2.14 -6.80 1.89
N HIS A 256 3.03 -6.60 0.90
CA HIS A 256 4.26 -7.39 0.76
C HIS A 256 5.11 -7.39 2.05
N MET A 257 5.04 -6.32 2.85
CA MET A 257 5.71 -6.25 4.15
C MET A 257 5.18 -7.25 5.18
N TYR A 258 3.91 -7.65 5.07
CA TYR A 258 3.24 -8.53 6.03
C TYR A 258 3.22 -9.99 5.56
N LEU A 259 3.04 -10.22 4.24
CA LEU A 259 3.20 -11.54 3.60
C LEU A 259 4.12 -11.48 2.39
N SER A 260 5.06 -12.44 2.35
CA SER A 260 5.96 -12.63 1.21
C SER A 260 5.30 -13.39 0.03
N ARG A 261 4.26 -14.17 0.33
CA ARG A 261 3.47 -15.00 -0.58
C ARG A 261 2.11 -15.28 0.05
N CYS A 262 1.12 -15.69 -0.71
CA CYS A 262 -0.21 -16.04 -0.22
C CYS A 262 -0.71 -17.33 -0.86
N ASN A 263 -0.88 -18.37 -0.04
CA ASN A 263 -1.33 -19.69 -0.49
C ASN A 263 -2.72 -20.05 0.01
N SER A 264 -3.26 -19.37 1.02
CA SER A 264 -4.66 -19.50 1.44
C SER A 264 -5.24 -18.20 1.98
N ILE A 265 -6.56 -18.03 1.90
CA ILE A 265 -7.28 -16.80 2.27
C ILE A 265 -8.57 -17.14 3.02
N ARG A 266 -8.89 -16.39 4.07
CA ARG A 266 -10.19 -16.41 4.73
C ARG A 266 -10.84 -15.04 4.62
N VAL A 267 -11.99 -14.96 3.97
CA VAL A 267 -12.82 -13.75 3.94
C VAL A 267 -13.89 -13.89 5.01
N GLU A 268 -13.68 -13.25 6.17
CA GLU A 268 -14.61 -13.28 7.30
C GLU A 268 -15.82 -12.37 7.07
N GLY A 269 -15.65 -11.26 6.33
CA GLY A 269 -16.73 -10.32 6.02
C GLY A 269 -16.48 -9.45 4.79
N GLY A 270 -17.57 -9.10 4.10
CA GLY A 270 -17.56 -8.35 2.85
C GLY A 270 -17.08 -9.15 1.64
N THR A 271 -16.98 -8.46 0.50
CA THR A 271 -16.32 -8.95 -0.72
C THR A 271 -15.06 -8.16 -0.98
N TRP A 272 -14.00 -8.84 -1.42
CA TRP A 272 -12.68 -8.24 -1.62
C TRP A 272 -12.19 -8.43 -3.04
N ALA A 273 -11.54 -7.41 -3.61
CA ALA A 273 -10.73 -7.54 -4.81
C ALA A 273 -9.25 -7.62 -4.38
N VAL A 274 -8.56 -8.70 -4.75
CA VAL A 274 -7.14 -8.91 -4.45
C VAL A 274 -6.31 -8.90 -5.73
N TYR A 275 -5.09 -8.38 -5.66
CA TYR A 275 -4.26 -8.10 -6.81
C TYR A 275 -2.86 -8.72 -6.67
N GLU A 276 -2.35 -9.23 -7.78
CA GLU A 276 -1.02 -9.86 -7.86
C GLU A 276 0.11 -8.90 -7.47
N ARG A 277 0.01 -7.61 -7.85
CA ARG A 277 1.07 -6.61 -7.64
C ARG A 277 0.61 -5.49 -6.71
N PRO A 278 1.56 -4.72 -6.13
CA PRO A 278 1.25 -3.53 -5.36
C PRO A 278 0.47 -2.49 -6.17
N ASN A 279 -0.21 -1.58 -5.48
CA ASN A 279 -1.00 -0.49 -6.04
C ASN A 279 -2.09 -0.95 -7.01
N PHE A 280 -2.76 -2.07 -6.69
CA PHE A 280 -3.93 -2.59 -7.40
C PHE A 280 -3.64 -2.95 -8.87
N ALA A 281 -2.43 -3.47 -9.11
CA ALA A 281 -1.95 -3.79 -10.43
C ALA A 281 -1.82 -5.31 -10.65
N GLY A 282 -1.79 -5.71 -11.92
CA GLY A 282 -1.64 -7.12 -12.30
C GLY A 282 -2.95 -7.88 -12.34
N TYR A 283 -2.86 -9.21 -12.19
CA TYR A 283 -4.05 -10.03 -12.15
C TYR A 283 -4.88 -9.70 -10.91
N MET A 284 -6.19 -9.58 -11.09
CA MET A 284 -7.15 -9.27 -10.04
C MET A 284 -8.10 -10.45 -9.86
N TYR A 285 -8.48 -10.70 -8.60
CA TYR A 285 -9.39 -11.78 -8.21
C TYR A 285 -10.44 -11.25 -7.23
N VAL A 286 -11.71 -11.52 -7.49
CA VAL A 286 -12.82 -11.14 -6.61
C VAL A 286 -13.16 -12.30 -5.68
N LEU A 287 -13.12 -12.02 -4.37
CA LEU A 287 -13.31 -12.97 -3.29
C LEU A 287 -14.53 -12.58 -2.44
N PRO A 288 -15.69 -13.19 -2.68
CA PRO A 288 -16.80 -13.16 -1.73
C PRO A 288 -16.42 -13.81 -0.40
N ARG A 289 -17.27 -13.61 0.62
CA ARG A 289 -17.15 -14.25 1.92
C ARG A 289 -16.99 -15.78 1.76
N GLY A 290 -15.96 -16.33 2.41
CA GLY A 290 -15.64 -17.74 2.27
C GLY A 290 -14.23 -18.10 2.70
N GLU A 291 -13.93 -19.39 2.62
CA GLU A 291 -12.63 -19.97 2.95
C GLU A 291 -12.00 -20.55 1.68
N TYR A 292 -10.78 -20.11 1.39
CA TYR A 292 -10.02 -20.50 0.22
C TYR A 292 -8.72 -21.15 0.68
N SER A 293 -8.72 -22.48 0.82
CA SER A 293 -7.62 -23.24 1.40
C SER A 293 -6.37 -23.29 0.52
N GLU A 294 -6.50 -23.00 -0.78
CA GLU A 294 -5.41 -22.98 -1.76
C GLU A 294 -5.65 -21.88 -2.81
N TYR A 295 -4.58 -21.36 -3.44
CA TYR A 295 -4.71 -20.30 -4.44
C TYR A 295 -5.52 -20.70 -5.68
N GLN A 296 -5.59 -21.99 -5.99
CA GLN A 296 -6.44 -22.54 -7.03
C GLN A 296 -7.94 -22.28 -6.75
N HIS A 297 -8.36 -22.15 -5.49
CA HIS A 297 -9.78 -21.94 -5.14
C HIS A 297 -10.28 -20.54 -5.55
N TRP A 298 -9.39 -19.56 -5.65
CA TRP A 298 -9.72 -18.26 -6.25
C TRP A 298 -9.22 -18.09 -7.68
N MET A 299 -8.82 -19.21 -8.33
CA MET A 299 -8.26 -19.22 -9.67
C MET A 299 -6.97 -18.40 -9.80
N GLY A 300 -6.20 -18.29 -8.72
CA GLY A 300 -4.88 -17.67 -8.72
C GLY A 300 -3.93 -18.35 -9.69
N LEU A 301 -3.17 -17.57 -10.47
CA LEU A 301 -2.14 -18.12 -11.37
C LEU A 301 -0.90 -18.58 -10.59
N ASN A 302 -0.63 -17.94 -9.46
CA ASN A 302 0.47 -18.20 -8.58
C ASN A 302 0.09 -17.74 -7.15
N ASP A 303 1.03 -17.90 -6.21
CA ASP A 303 0.90 -17.52 -4.81
C ASP A 303 1.31 -16.05 -4.53
N ARG A 304 1.32 -15.18 -5.55
CA ARG A 304 1.66 -13.77 -5.38
C ARG A 304 0.41 -12.92 -5.32
N LEU A 305 0.24 -12.26 -4.19
CA LEU A 305 -0.68 -11.16 -3.99
C LEU A 305 0.05 -10.06 -3.23
N SER A 306 -0.27 -8.81 -3.50
CA SER A 306 0.40 -7.69 -2.82
C SER A 306 -0.52 -6.53 -2.50
N SER A 307 -1.73 -6.45 -3.06
CA SER A 307 -2.68 -5.41 -2.68
C SER A 307 -4.11 -5.92 -2.69
N CYS A 308 -4.99 -5.30 -1.90
CA CYS A 308 -6.39 -5.67 -1.78
C CYS A 308 -7.29 -4.46 -1.53
N ARG A 309 -8.54 -4.56 -1.96
CA ARG A 309 -9.56 -3.53 -1.76
C ARG A 309 -10.89 -4.16 -1.36
N ALA A 310 -11.57 -3.54 -0.40
CA ALA A 310 -12.94 -3.90 -0.10
C ALA A 310 -13.84 -3.44 -1.25
N VAL A 311 -14.68 -4.33 -1.75
CA VAL A 311 -15.67 -3.99 -2.76
C VAL A 311 -16.89 -3.39 -2.06
N HIS A 312 -17.13 -2.11 -2.28
CA HIS A 312 -18.28 -1.41 -1.71
C HIS A 312 -19.55 -1.75 -2.51
N LEU A 313 -20.38 -2.61 -1.94
CA LEU A 313 -21.68 -2.94 -2.50
C LEU A 313 -22.71 -1.90 -2.07
N SER A 314 -23.39 -1.28 -3.04
CA SER A 314 -24.48 -0.35 -2.76
C SER A 314 -25.74 -1.16 -2.43
N SER A 315 -26.22 -1.06 -1.18
CA SER A 315 -27.45 -1.73 -0.76
C SER A 315 -28.68 -1.01 -1.35
N GLY A 316 -29.52 -1.73 -2.10
CA GLY A 316 -30.89 -1.27 -2.39
C GLY A 316 -31.31 -1.11 -3.86
N GLY A 317 -30.53 -1.56 -4.84
CA GLY A 317 -30.91 -1.54 -6.27
C GLY A 317 -31.07 -2.95 -6.87
N GLN A 318 -31.94 -3.12 -7.86
CA GLN A 318 -31.91 -4.30 -8.72
C GLN A 318 -30.66 -4.22 -9.61
N TYR A 319 -29.79 -5.23 -9.55
CA TYR A 319 -28.62 -5.34 -10.42
C TYR A 319 -29.03 -5.19 -11.88
N LYS A 320 -28.33 -4.35 -12.63
CA LYS A 320 -28.61 -4.16 -14.05
C LYS A 320 -27.35 -3.78 -14.82
N ILE A 321 -27.08 -4.51 -15.90
CA ILE A 321 -25.96 -4.27 -16.80
C ILE A 321 -26.44 -4.29 -18.26
N GLN A 322 -25.85 -3.41 -19.07
CA GLN A 322 -25.98 -3.41 -20.52
C GLN A 322 -24.61 -3.67 -21.15
N ILE A 323 -24.54 -4.59 -22.11
CA ILE A 323 -23.33 -4.90 -22.87
C ILE A 323 -23.56 -4.62 -24.36
N PHE A 324 -22.51 -4.18 -25.05
CA PHE A 324 -22.58 -3.74 -26.43
C PHE A 324 -21.50 -4.42 -27.28
N GLU A 325 -21.89 -4.79 -28.49
CA GLU A 325 -21.02 -5.41 -29.50
C GLU A 325 -19.93 -4.45 -29.99
N LYS A 326 -20.17 -3.13 -30.01
CA LYS A 326 -19.18 -2.15 -30.48
C LYS A 326 -18.82 -1.13 -29.38
N GLY A 327 -17.72 -0.42 -29.61
CA GLY A 327 -17.27 0.65 -28.73
C GLY A 327 -18.27 1.82 -28.72
N ASP A 328 -18.15 2.66 -27.68
CA ASP A 328 -18.95 3.88 -27.53
C ASP A 328 -20.48 3.62 -27.57
N PHE A 329 -20.91 2.48 -27.02
CA PHE A 329 -22.31 2.05 -26.89
C PHE A 329 -23.05 1.84 -28.23
N ASN A 330 -22.32 1.42 -29.25
CA ASN A 330 -22.87 1.13 -30.57
C ASN A 330 -23.06 -0.37 -30.83
N GLY A 331 -23.74 -0.69 -31.92
CA GLY A 331 -23.99 -2.07 -32.34
C GLY A 331 -25.11 -2.73 -31.55
N GLN A 332 -25.13 -4.06 -31.54
CA GLN A 332 -26.13 -4.81 -30.79
C GLN A 332 -25.96 -4.59 -29.28
N MET A 333 -27.08 -4.40 -28.58
CA MET A 333 -27.12 -4.16 -27.13
C MET A 333 -27.96 -5.24 -26.45
N TYR A 334 -27.46 -5.74 -25.33
CA TYR A 334 -28.17 -6.67 -24.45
C TYR A 334 -28.19 -6.14 -23.02
N GLU A 335 -29.38 -6.13 -22.41
CA GLU A 335 -29.59 -5.78 -21.01
C GLU A 335 -29.96 -7.03 -20.21
N THR A 336 -29.36 -7.21 -19.04
CA THR A 336 -29.73 -8.28 -18.12
C THR A 336 -29.56 -7.86 -16.66
N THR A 337 -30.26 -8.57 -15.79
CA THR A 337 -30.18 -8.47 -14.33
C THR A 337 -29.64 -9.76 -13.69
N GLU A 338 -29.26 -10.73 -14.52
CA GLU A 338 -28.81 -12.08 -14.12
C GLU A 338 -27.35 -12.35 -14.49
N ASP A 339 -26.79 -13.38 -13.88
CA ASP A 339 -25.44 -13.86 -14.21
C ASP A 339 -25.45 -14.57 -15.58
N CYS A 340 -24.37 -14.43 -16.33
CA CYS A 340 -24.23 -15.00 -17.67
C CYS A 340 -22.98 -15.90 -17.73
N PRO A 341 -23.14 -17.24 -17.76
CA PRO A 341 -22.02 -18.17 -17.83
C PRO A 341 -21.41 -18.25 -19.24
N SER A 342 -22.13 -17.86 -20.30
CA SER A 342 -21.62 -17.87 -21.67
C SER A 342 -22.32 -16.81 -22.53
N ILE A 343 -21.59 -15.74 -22.84
CA ILE A 343 -22.07 -14.64 -23.70
C ILE A 343 -22.31 -15.14 -25.12
N MET A 344 -21.47 -16.05 -25.61
CA MET A 344 -21.62 -16.63 -26.95
C MET A 344 -22.90 -17.47 -27.06
N GLU A 345 -23.23 -18.28 -26.06
CA GLU A 345 -24.44 -19.12 -26.10
C GLU A 345 -25.71 -18.29 -25.86
N GLN A 346 -25.66 -17.31 -24.96
CA GLN A 346 -26.84 -16.54 -24.57
C GLN A 346 -27.15 -15.39 -25.54
N PHE A 347 -26.12 -14.71 -26.03
CA PHE A 347 -26.25 -13.48 -26.82
C PHE A 347 -25.61 -13.58 -28.20
N HIS A 348 -24.98 -14.70 -28.55
CA HIS A 348 -24.29 -14.89 -29.85
C HIS A 348 -23.19 -13.85 -30.13
N MET A 349 -22.65 -13.22 -29.07
CA MET A 349 -21.56 -12.26 -29.18
C MET A 349 -20.21 -12.90 -28.84
N ARG A 350 -19.20 -12.64 -29.68
CA ARG A 350 -17.82 -13.12 -29.46
C ARG A 350 -17.00 -12.20 -28.56
N GLU A 351 -17.32 -10.92 -28.54
CA GLU A 351 -16.54 -9.88 -27.87
C GLU A 351 -17.47 -8.80 -27.30
N VAL A 352 -17.02 -8.12 -26.24
CA VAL A 352 -17.73 -7.00 -25.63
C VAL A 352 -16.83 -5.77 -25.69
N HIS A 353 -17.28 -4.73 -26.39
CA HIS A 353 -16.46 -3.54 -26.65
C HIS A 353 -16.87 -2.33 -25.80
N SER A 354 -18.10 -2.28 -25.31
CA SER A 354 -18.53 -1.28 -24.33
C SER A 354 -19.63 -1.83 -23.43
N CYS A 355 -19.80 -1.25 -22.25
CA CYS A 355 -20.85 -1.65 -21.31
C CYS A 355 -21.28 -0.51 -20.40
N LYS A 356 -22.49 -0.61 -19.87
CA LYS A 356 -23.02 0.30 -18.85
C LYS A 356 -23.47 -0.52 -17.65
N VAL A 357 -22.83 -0.29 -16.50
CA VAL A 357 -23.30 -0.82 -15.23
C VAL A 357 -24.29 0.19 -14.67
N LEU A 358 -25.57 -0.10 -14.83
CA LEU A 358 -26.65 0.78 -14.39
C LEU A 358 -26.85 0.66 -12.89
N GLU A 359 -26.79 -0.55 -12.36
CA GLU A 359 -26.92 -0.82 -10.92
C GLU A 359 -26.12 -2.05 -10.49
N GLY A 360 -25.63 -2.01 -9.24
CA GLY A 360 -24.84 -3.06 -8.62
C GLY A 360 -23.37 -3.05 -9.03
N ALA A 361 -22.63 -4.04 -8.55
CA ALA A 361 -21.25 -4.32 -8.93
C ALA A 361 -21.17 -5.67 -9.64
N TRP A 362 -20.36 -5.74 -10.69
CA TRP A 362 -20.27 -6.89 -11.58
C TRP A 362 -18.81 -7.32 -11.79
N VAL A 363 -18.61 -8.57 -12.18
CA VAL A 363 -17.31 -9.10 -12.60
C VAL A 363 -17.41 -9.64 -14.00
N PHE A 364 -16.57 -9.15 -14.90
CA PHE A 364 -16.34 -9.74 -16.22
C PHE A 364 -15.24 -10.79 -16.15
N TYR A 365 -15.40 -11.82 -16.98
CA TYR A 365 -14.45 -12.91 -17.14
C TYR A 365 -14.10 -13.09 -18.62
N GLU A 366 -12.80 -13.28 -18.87
CA GLU A 366 -12.27 -13.48 -20.22
C GLU A 366 -12.77 -14.76 -20.89
N LEU A 367 -13.04 -15.81 -20.11
CA LEU A 367 -13.50 -17.10 -20.59
C LEU A 367 -14.94 -17.41 -20.13
N PRO A 368 -15.64 -18.35 -20.82
CA PRO A 368 -16.92 -18.86 -20.34
C PRO A 368 -16.81 -19.52 -18.96
N ASN A 369 -17.95 -19.68 -18.29
CA ASN A 369 -18.10 -20.34 -17.00
C ASN A 369 -17.26 -19.71 -15.87
N TYR A 370 -17.15 -18.37 -15.89
CA TYR A 370 -16.50 -17.56 -14.86
C TYR A 370 -15.00 -17.87 -14.69
N ARG A 371 -14.29 -18.04 -15.81
CA ARG A 371 -12.87 -18.40 -15.85
C ARG A 371 -12.01 -17.34 -16.55
N GLY A 372 -10.69 -17.48 -16.42
CA GLY A 372 -9.74 -16.56 -17.04
C GLY A 372 -9.56 -15.27 -16.23
N ARG A 373 -9.09 -14.21 -16.88
CA ARG A 373 -8.88 -12.90 -16.25
C ARG A 373 -10.20 -12.29 -15.79
N GLN A 374 -10.18 -11.66 -14.62
CA GLN A 374 -11.33 -11.01 -14.02
C GLN A 374 -11.20 -9.49 -14.11
N TYR A 375 -12.31 -8.79 -14.29
CA TYR A 375 -12.38 -7.34 -14.32
C TYR A 375 -13.57 -6.86 -13.46
N LEU A 376 -13.29 -5.97 -12.51
CA LEU A 376 -14.30 -5.43 -11.60
C LEU A 376 -14.99 -4.25 -12.27
N LEU A 377 -16.31 -4.28 -12.32
CA LEU A 377 -17.11 -3.21 -12.86
C LEU A 377 -17.96 -2.57 -11.77
N ASP A 378 -17.58 -1.34 -11.42
CA ASP A 378 -18.41 -0.41 -10.65
C ASP A 378 -19.52 0.19 -11.50
N LYS A 379 -20.52 0.79 -10.83
CA LYS A 379 -21.60 1.58 -11.44
C LYS A 379 -21.05 2.79 -12.19
N LYS A 380 -20.75 2.61 -13.47
CA LYS A 380 -20.31 3.62 -14.43
C LYS A 380 -20.51 3.13 -15.86
N GLU A 381 -20.28 4.04 -16.81
CA GLU A 381 -20.25 3.72 -18.23
C GLU A 381 -18.80 3.44 -18.68
N TYR A 382 -18.62 2.42 -19.50
CA TYR A 382 -17.32 2.00 -20.04
C TYR A 382 -17.42 1.97 -21.57
N ARG A 383 -16.72 2.90 -22.23
CA ARG A 383 -16.83 3.09 -23.68
C ARG A 383 -15.93 2.14 -24.45
N LYS A 384 -14.85 1.66 -23.83
CA LYS A 384 -13.84 0.79 -24.46
C LYS A 384 -13.28 -0.23 -23.45
N PRO A 385 -12.68 -1.35 -23.90
CA PRO A 385 -12.18 -2.38 -22.98
C PRO A 385 -11.12 -1.92 -21.98
N ILE A 386 -10.33 -0.93 -22.37
CA ILE A 386 -9.32 -0.35 -21.48
C ILE A 386 -9.92 0.37 -20.27
N ASP A 387 -11.19 0.81 -20.34
CA ASP A 387 -11.87 1.51 -19.24
C ASP A 387 -12.15 0.58 -18.04
N TRP A 388 -12.28 -0.73 -18.28
CA TRP A 388 -12.35 -1.77 -17.23
C TRP A 388 -11.02 -2.51 -17.03
N GLY A 389 -9.95 -2.03 -17.66
CA GLY A 389 -8.59 -2.56 -17.49
C GLY A 389 -8.25 -3.77 -18.36
N ALA A 390 -9.04 -4.09 -19.39
CA ALA A 390 -8.71 -5.16 -20.32
C ALA A 390 -7.85 -4.66 -21.49
N ALA A 391 -6.87 -5.48 -21.90
CA ALA A 391 -6.08 -5.25 -23.11
C ALA A 391 -6.77 -5.76 -24.40
N SER A 392 -7.83 -6.54 -24.25
CA SER A 392 -8.60 -7.19 -25.31
C SER A 392 -10.11 -7.09 -25.00
N PRO A 393 -10.99 -7.03 -26.01
CA PRO A 393 -12.45 -7.08 -25.83
C PRO A 393 -13.01 -8.49 -25.55
N ALA A 394 -12.13 -9.50 -25.40
CA ALA A 394 -12.50 -10.89 -25.15
C ALA A 394 -13.13 -11.08 -23.77
N ILE A 395 -14.43 -10.87 -23.66
CA ILE A 395 -15.24 -11.15 -22.48
C ILE A 395 -16.27 -12.21 -22.87
N GLN A 396 -16.39 -13.27 -22.06
CA GLN A 396 -17.23 -14.43 -22.38
C GLN A 396 -18.15 -14.88 -21.25
N SER A 397 -17.99 -14.36 -20.04
CA SER A 397 -18.99 -14.53 -18.97
C SER A 397 -18.95 -13.38 -17.99
N PHE A 398 -20.01 -13.18 -17.23
CA PHE A 398 -20.08 -12.16 -16.18
C PHE A 398 -21.03 -12.55 -15.06
N ARG A 399 -20.76 -12.05 -13.85
CA ARG A 399 -21.62 -12.30 -12.69
C ARG A 399 -21.74 -11.08 -11.78
N ARG A 400 -22.85 -11.02 -11.05
CA ARG A 400 -23.11 -10.04 -9.99
C ARG A 400 -22.26 -10.35 -8.78
N ILE A 401 -21.84 -9.30 -8.09
CA ILE A 401 -21.23 -9.44 -6.76
C ILE A 401 -22.33 -9.26 -5.73
N VAL A 402 -22.80 -10.38 -5.17
CA VAL A 402 -23.78 -10.41 -4.08
C VAL A 402 -23.06 -10.65 -2.75
N GLU A 403 -23.55 -10.03 -1.67
CA GLU A 403 -23.06 -10.26 -0.30
C GLU A 403 -23.74 -11.46 0.35
#